data_AF-F0J187-F1
#
_entry.id   AF-F0J187-F1
#
_cell.length_a   1.000
_cell.length_b   1.000
_cell.length_c   1.000
_cell.angle_alpha   90.00
_cell.angle_beta   90.00
_cell.angle_gamma   90.00
#
_symmetry.space_group_name_H-M   'P 1'
#
loop_
_entity.id
_entity.type
_entity.pdbx_description
1 polymer ?
#
loop_
_entity_poly.entity_id
_entity_poly.type
_entity_poly.pdbx_seq_one_letter_code
_entity_poly.pdbx_strand_id
1 'polypeptide(L)'
;MVDGLKGGPEAITAVFPETIVQTCIVHLLRNSMDFVSYKDHKAVATALKDIYRTGPLMPKPPRQLSPPSTPVHGGQKYPDIGQSWRRVWQEVIPFFSFPGEVRRIIYATNAIEALNSKLRRAIPARGHFPAMRPRPSCSI
;
A
#
# COMPACT_ATOMS: atom_id res chain seq x y z
N MET A 1 -1.33 10.49 1.42
CA MET A 1 -1.29 9.04 1.14
C MET A 1 -0.01 8.47 1.75
N VAL A 2 -0.07 7.37 2.50
CA VAL A 2 1.05 6.80 3.29
C VAL A 2 1.26 5.32 2.95
N ASP A 3 2.50 4.85 3.04
CA ASP A 3 2.93 3.47 2.72
C ASP A 3 2.67 2.45 3.86
N GLY A 4 1.74 2.72 4.78
CA GLY A 4 1.50 1.84 5.93
C GLY A 4 2.66 1.77 6.94
N LEU A 5 3.56 2.77 6.93
CA LEU A 5 4.62 2.91 7.92
C LEU A 5 4.03 3.14 9.32
N LYS A 6 4.53 2.39 10.30
CA LYS A 6 4.14 2.54 11.71
C LYS A 6 4.44 3.97 12.19
N GLY A 7 3.46 4.64 12.80
CA GLY A 7 3.62 6.02 13.27
C GLY A 7 3.42 7.09 12.20
N GLY A 8 3.28 6.71 10.93
CA GLY A 8 3.09 7.66 9.83
C GLY A 8 1.78 8.44 9.93
N PRO A 9 0.61 7.76 10.01
CA PRO A 9 -0.68 8.43 10.19
C PRO A 9 -0.74 9.32 11.44
N GLU A 10 -0.18 8.85 12.55
CA GLU A 10 -0.17 9.55 13.84
C GLU A 10 0.68 10.82 13.77
N ALA A 11 1.84 10.77 13.11
CA ALA A 11 2.70 11.93 12.94
C ALA A 11 2.06 13.01 12.05
N ILE A 12 1.35 12.61 10.99
CA ILE A 12 0.68 13.56 10.08
C ILE A 12 -0.48 14.24 10.79
N THR A 13 -1.35 13.47 11.46
CA THR A 13 -2.53 14.01 12.15
C THR A 13 -2.16 14.88 13.35
N ALA A 14 -1.00 14.64 13.98
CA ALA A 14 -0.48 15.51 15.03
C ALA A 14 -0.15 16.93 14.55
N VAL A 15 0.28 17.10 13.30
CA VAL A 15 0.65 18.41 12.73
C VAL A 15 -0.49 19.00 11.89
N PHE A 16 -1.24 18.16 11.20
CA PHE A 16 -2.32 18.55 10.29
C PHE A 16 -3.61 17.80 10.65
N PRO A 17 -4.35 18.25 11.68
CA PRO A 17 -5.50 17.52 12.23
C PRO A 17 -6.67 17.40 11.24
N GLU A 18 -6.81 18.33 10.29
CA GLU A 18 -7.85 18.30 9.27
C GLU A 18 -7.50 17.42 8.04
N THR A 19 -6.29 16.87 7.99
CA THR A 19 -5.84 16.07 6.84
C THR A 19 -6.43 14.67 6.87
N ILE A 20 -7.05 14.28 5.75
CA ILE A 20 -7.47 12.90 5.52
C ILE A 20 -6.24 12.06 5.22
N VAL A 21 -5.84 11.24 6.18
CA VAL A 21 -4.77 10.25 5.97
C VAL A 21 -5.34 9.01 5.30
N GLN A 22 -4.71 8.62 4.20
CA GLN A 22 -5.08 7.46 3.40
C GLN A 22 -3.90 6.50 3.26
N THR A 23 -4.10 5.21 3.47
CA THR A 23 -3.12 4.17 3.14
C THR A 23 -3.08 3.95 1.63
N CYS A 24 -1.86 3.84 1.10
CA CYS A 24 -1.62 3.67 -0.31
C CYS A 24 -2.04 2.27 -0.76
N ILE A 25 -3.14 2.17 -1.51
CA ILE A 25 -3.66 0.86 -1.97
C ILE A 25 -2.69 0.11 -2.89
N VAL A 26 -1.86 0.84 -3.62
CA VAL A 26 -0.82 0.28 -4.48
C VAL A 26 0.22 -0.45 -3.64
N HIS A 27 0.69 0.19 -2.57
CA HIS A 27 1.66 -0.44 -1.68
C HIS A 27 1.03 -1.59 -0.90
N LEU A 28 -0.20 -1.41 -0.42
CA LEU A 28 -0.95 -2.49 0.23
C LEU A 28 -1.09 -3.71 -0.70
N LEU A 29 -1.33 -3.49 -2.00
CA LEU A 29 -1.39 -4.54 -3.01
C LEU A 29 -0.02 -5.22 -3.22
N ARG A 30 1.07 -4.45 -3.36
CA ARG A 30 2.42 -5.02 -3.49
C ARG A 30 2.79 -5.86 -2.27
N ASN A 31 2.62 -5.32 -1.07
CA ASN A 31 2.87 -6.03 0.19
C ASN A 31 2.03 -7.31 0.30
N SER A 32 0.80 -7.29 -0.22
CA SER A 32 -0.06 -8.49 -0.24
C SER A 32 0.48 -9.57 -1.18
N MET A 33 1.01 -9.18 -2.33
CA MET A 33 1.52 -10.10 -3.35
C MET A 33 2.81 -10.80 -2.93
N ASP A 34 3.57 -10.23 -1.99
CA ASP A 34 4.78 -10.84 -1.43
C ASP A 34 4.50 -12.16 -0.69
N PHE A 35 3.28 -12.32 -0.16
CA PHE A 35 2.84 -13.56 0.50
C PHE A 35 2.30 -14.62 -0.48
N VAL A 36 2.12 -14.26 -1.76
CA VAL A 36 1.43 -15.10 -2.75
C VAL A 36 2.44 -15.89 -3.58
N SER A 37 2.19 -17.18 -3.77
CA SER A 37 2.96 -17.99 -4.71
C SER A 37 2.73 -17.53 -6.14
N TYR A 38 3.76 -17.53 -6.99
CA TYR A 38 3.67 -17.12 -8.39
C TYR A 38 2.50 -17.75 -9.16
N LYS A 39 2.19 -19.03 -8.88
CA LYS A 39 1.08 -19.77 -9.50
C LYS A 39 -0.29 -19.11 -9.24
N ASP A 40 -0.45 -18.47 -8.09
CA ASP A 40 -1.71 -17.87 -7.64
C ASP A 40 -1.75 -16.35 -7.86
N HIS A 41 -0.65 -15.74 -8.32
CA HIS A 41 -0.54 -14.27 -8.48
C HIS A 41 -1.69 -13.68 -9.29
N LYS A 42 -2.02 -14.25 -10.46
CA LYS A 42 -3.08 -13.73 -11.32
C LYS A 42 -4.45 -13.78 -10.63
N ALA A 43 -4.73 -14.89 -9.95
CA ALA A 43 -6.01 -15.11 -9.28
C ALA A 43 -6.16 -14.15 -8.08
N VAL A 44 -5.14 -14.06 -7.23
CA VAL A 44 -5.15 -13.18 -6.05
C VAL A 44 -5.14 -11.71 -6.44
N ALA A 45 -4.37 -11.31 -7.44
CA ALA A 45 -4.37 -9.94 -7.94
C ALA A 45 -5.73 -9.51 -8.50
N THR A 46 -6.48 -10.43 -9.12
CA THR A 46 -7.84 -10.16 -9.60
C THR A 46 -8.79 -9.97 -8.43
N ALA A 47 -8.80 -10.89 -7.47
CA ALA A 47 -9.62 -10.77 -6.26
C ALA A 47 -9.32 -9.47 -5.47
N LEU A 48 -8.05 -9.08 -5.36
CA LEU A 48 -7.64 -7.84 -4.72
C LEU A 48 -8.05 -6.58 -5.51
N LYS A 49 -8.02 -6.64 -6.85
CA LYS A 49 -8.49 -5.56 -7.73
C LYS A 49 -9.97 -5.28 -7.55
N ASP A 50 -10.76 -6.33 -7.38
CA ASP A 50 -12.21 -6.20 -7.23
C ASP A 50 -12.56 -5.42 -5.96
N ILE A 51 -11.85 -5.65 -4.84
CA ILE A 51 -12.07 -4.93 -3.56
C ILE A 51 -12.13 -3.41 -3.75
N TYR A 52 -11.26 -2.84 -4.57
CA TYR A 52 -11.18 -1.38 -4.74
C TYR A 52 -11.85 -0.83 -6.00
N ARG A 53 -12.19 -1.70 -6.95
CA ARG A 53 -12.96 -1.35 -8.15
C ARG A 53 -14.46 -1.36 -7.88
N THR A 54 -15.00 -2.42 -7.27
CA THR A 54 -16.43 -2.49 -6.93
C THR A 54 -16.65 -1.70 -5.66
N GLY A 55 -17.12 -0.45 -5.80
CA GLY A 55 -17.46 0.37 -4.64
C GLY A 55 -18.84 0.02 -4.09
N PRO A 56 -18.97 -0.34 -2.81
CA PRO A 56 -20.22 -0.16 -2.08
C PRO A 56 -20.23 1.23 -1.43
N LEU A 57 -21.42 1.78 -1.20
CA LEU A 57 -21.63 2.98 -0.38
C LEU A 57 -21.06 2.80 1.05
N MET A 58 -20.78 1.56 1.47
CA MET A 58 -20.06 1.20 2.69
C MET A 58 -19.09 0.03 2.44
N PRO A 59 -17.79 0.29 2.21
CA PRO A 59 -16.81 -0.76 1.97
C PRO A 59 -16.53 -1.54 3.27
N LYS A 60 -16.85 -2.85 3.27
CA LYS A 60 -16.48 -3.77 4.36
C LYS A 60 -15.08 -4.33 4.13
N PRO A 61 -14.27 -4.52 5.19
CA PRO A 61 -12.96 -5.13 5.03
C PRO A 61 -13.10 -6.52 4.41
N PRO A 62 -12.15 -6.93 3.54
CA PRO A 62 -12.16 -8.28 3.00
C PRO A 62 -12.15 -9.29 4.15
N ARG A 63 -13.17 -10.14 4.20
CA ARG A 63 -13.32 -11.15 5.25
C ARG A 63 -12.20 -12.17 5.17
N GLN A 64 -11.80 -12.54 3.94
CA GLN A 64 -10.72 -13.45 3.58
C GLN A 64 -10.45 -13.37 2.07
N LEU A 65 -9.19 -13.60 1.67
CA LEU A 65 -8.81 -13.81 0.27
C LEU A 65 -8.45 -15.27 0.08
N SER A 66 -9.20 -15.97 -0.77
CA SER A 66 -8.87 -17.31 -1.23
C SER A 66 -8.84 -17.27 -2.76
N PRO A 67 -7.80 -17.80 -3.43
CA PRO A 67 -7.84 -17.92 -4.87
C PRO A 67 -9.02 -18.81 -5.28
N PRO A 68 -9.70 -18.54 -6.41
CA PRO A 68 -10.87 -19.30 -6.85
C PRO A 68 -10.57 -20.79 -7.12
N SER A 69 -9.30 -21.18 -7.21
CA SER A 69 -8.84 -22.53 -7.54
C SER A 69 -8.37 -23.36 -6.33
N THR A 70 -8.51 -22.90 -5.08
CA THR A 70 -8.22 -23.75 -3.91
C THR A 70 -9.41 -24.61 -3.50
N PRO A 71 -9.27 -25.95 -3.47
CA PRO A 71 -10.25 -26.81 -2.81
C PRO A 71 -10.30 -26.43 -1.33
N VAL A 72 -11.47 -26.00 -0.87
CA VAL A 72 -11.73 -25.70 0.54
C VAL A 72 -11.78 -27.03 1.29
N HIS A 73 -10.63 -27.59 1.62
CA HIS A 73 -10.48 -28.73 2.53
C HIS A 73 -9.56 -28.27 3.66
N GLY A 74 -10.10 -27.46 4.56
CA GLY A 74 -9.54 -27.29 5.92
C GLY A 74 -8.76 -26.02 6.24
N GLY A 75 -8.56 -25.05 5.33
CA GLY A 75 -7.85 -23.82 5.69
C GLY A 75 -7.79 -22.71 4.64
N GLN A 76 -7.59 -21.48 5.11
CA GLN A 76 -7.35 -20.29 4.27
C GLN A 76 -5.91 -20.32 3.75
N LYS A 77 -5.70 -20.18 2.43
CA LYS A 77 -4.36 -20.25 1.83
C LYS A 77 -3.49 -19.01 2.12
N TYR A 78 -4.11 -17.84 2.34
CA TYR A 78 -3.42 -16.57 2.61
C TYR A 78 -4.10 -15.77 3.74
N PRO A 79 -4.09 -16.28 4.99
CA PRO A 79 -4.75 -15.59 6.11
C PRO A 79 -4.11 -14.23 6.43
N ASP A 80 -2.80 -14.11 6.21
CA ASP A 80 -2.03 -12.91 6.51
C ASP A 80 -2.43 -11.70 5.66
N ILE A 81 -2.83 -11.93 4.41
CA ILE A 81 -3.34 -10.86 3.54
C ILE A 81 -4.67 -10.32 4.10
N GLY A 82 -5.57 -11.20 4.52
CA GLY A 82 -6.82 -10.74 5.15
C GLY A 82 -6.56 -9.96 6.45
N GLN A 83 -5.59 -10.38 7.25
CA GLN A 83 -5.21 -9.67 8.48
C GLN A 83 -4.57 -8.31 8.20
N SER A 84 -3.65 -8.21 7.24
CA SER A 84 -2.97 -6.95 6.91
C SER A 84 -3.95 -5.90 6.44
N TRP A 85 -4.90 -6.27 5.57
CA TRP A 85 -5.96 -5.37 5.09
C TRP A 85 -6.91 -4.92 6.19
N ARG A 86 -7.25 -5.79 7.14
CA ARG A 86 -8.11 -5.42 8.29
C ARG A 86 -7.45 -4.40 9.21
N ARG A 87 -6.14 -4.53 9.45
CA ARG A 87 -5.39 -3.63 10.34
C ARG A 87 -5.38 -2.20 9.83
N VAL A 88 -5.28 -2.02 8.52
CA VAL A 88 -5.20 -0.70 7.88
C VAL A 88 -6.52 -0.27 7.21
N TRP A 89 -7.62 -0.94 7.53
CA TRP A 89 -8.88 -0.73 6.79
C TRP A 89 -9.44 0.68 6.97
N GLN A 90 -9.31 1.24 8.18
CA GLN A 90 -9.80 2.58 8.48
C GLN A 90 -9.11 3.64 7.62
N GLU A 91 -7.81 3.45 7.36
CA GLU A 91 -7.02 4.32 6.49
C GLU A 91 -7.24 4.02 5.01
N VAL A 92 -7.86 2.88 4.64
CA VAL A 92 -8.25 2.57 3.26
C VAL A 92 -9.61 3.15 2.92
N ILE A 93 -10.55 3.25 3.86
CA ILE A 93 -11.91 3.77 3.65
C ILE A 93 -11.93 5.12 2.90
N PRO A 94 -11.09 6.12 3.22
CA PRO A 94 -11.11 7.41 2.53
C PRO A 94 -10.89 7.32 1.01
N PHE A 95 -10.25 6.25 0.53
CA PHE A 95 -10.10 5.99 -0.90
C PHE A 95 -11.45 5.93 -1.63
N PHE A 96 -12.48 5.36 -1.00
CA PHE A 96 -13.79 5.14 -1.61
C PHE A 96 -14.63 6.42 -1.68
N SER A 97 -14.27 7.45 -0.93
CA SER A 97 -14.91 8.77 -1.00
C SER A 97 -14.58 9.53 -2.30
N PHE A 98 -13.52 9.12 -3.02
CA PHE A 98 -13.14 9.74 -4.29
C PHE A 98 -13.97 9.21 -5.48
N PRO A 99 -14.32 10.09 -6.45
CA PRO A 99 -14.91 9.68 -7.72
C PRO A 99 -14.04 8.65 -8.46
N GLY A 100 -14.66 7.81 -9.30
CA GLY A 100 -13.96 6.73 -10.00
C GLY A 100 -12.76 7.20 -10.84
N GLU A 101 -12.86 8.38 -11.45
CA GLU A 101 -11.78 9.00 -12.23
C GLU A 101 -10.57 9.36 -11.35
N VAL A 102 -10.84 9.95 -10.19
CA VAL A 102 -9.79 10.32 -9.21
C VAL A 102 -9.18 9.05 -8.61
N ARG A 103 -9.99 8.05 -8.27
CA ARG A 103 -9.49 6.74 -7.81
C ARG A 103 -8.54 6.13 -8.83
N ARG A 104 -8.86 6.19 -10.12
CA ARG A 104 -8.00 5.70 -11.20
C ARG A 104 -6.64 6.37 -11.21
N ILE A 105 -6.58 7.68 -10.97
CA ILE A 105 -5.31 8.41 -10.86
C ILE A 105 -4.54 7.96 -9.61
N ILE A 106 -5.23 7.80 -8.47
CA ILE A 106 -4.64 7.41 -7.18
C ILE A 106 -3.98 6.03 -7.24
N TYR A 107 -4.63 5.03 -7.84
CA TYR A 107 -4.05 3.69 -7.98
C TYR A 107 -3.25 3.51 -9.28
N ALA A 108 -3.22 4.49 -10.19
CA ALA A 108 -2.34 4.45 -11.35
C ALA A 108 -0.90 4.58 -10.86
N THR A 109 -0.24 3.43 -10.77
CA THR A 109 1.15 3.31 -10.29
C THR A 109 2.16 4.04 -11.18
N ASN A 110 1.76 4.43 -12.39
CA ASN A 110 2.63 4.97 -13.45
C ASN A 110 3.50 6.16 -13.01
N ALA A 111 2.96 7.14 -12.29
CA ALA A 111 3.73 8.34 -11.93
C ALA A 111 4.82 8.03 -10.89
N ILE A 112 4.46 7.29 -9.84
CA ILE A 112 5.39 6.88 -8.77
C ILE A 112 6.41 5.87 -9.30
N GLU A 113 5.98 4.93 -10.13
CA GLU A 113 6.88 3.94 -10.75
C GLU A 113 7.85 4.58 -11.75
N ALA A 114 7.39 5.56 -12.53
CA ALA A 114 8.26 6.32 -13.43
C ALA A 114 9.33 7.09 -12.64
N LEU A 115 8.96 7.73 -11.53
CA LEU A 115 9.92 8.39 -10.64
C LEU A 115 10.91 7.39 -10.02
N ASN A 116 10.41 6.28 -9.47
CA ASN A 116 11.24 5.24 -8.86
C ASN A 116 12.18 4.58 -9.87
N SER A 117 11.77 4.44 -11.13
CA SER A 117 12.62 3.94 -12.21
C SER A 117 13.75 4.91 -12.53
N LYS A 118 13.44 6.20 -12.65
CA LYS A 118 14.46 7.25 -12.85
C LYS A 118 15.47 7.30 -11.68
N LEU A 119 14.98 7.26 -10.44
CA LEU A 119 15.83 7.27 -9.25
C LEU A 119 16.74 6.03 -9.18
N ARG A 120 16.17 4.82 -9.37
CA ARG A 120 16.95 3.57 -9.37
C ARG A 120 18.00 3.52 -10.48
N ARG A 121 17.78 4.20 -11.61
CA ARG A 121 18.79 4.32 -12.67
C ARG A 121 19.89 5.33 -12.32
N ALA A 122 19.56 6.42 -11.62
CA ALA A 122 20.48 7.51 -11.31
C ALA A 122 21.37 7.24 -10.08
N ILE A 123 20.88 6.48 -9.10
CA ILE A 123 21.57 6.25 -7.82
C ILE A 123 22.84 5.38 -7.96
N PRO A 124 22.86 4.27 -8.72
CA PRO A 124 24.06 3.44 -8.87
C PRO A 124 25.26 4.20 -9.43
N ALA A 125 25.04 5.26 -10.22
CA ALA A 125 26.10 6.12 -10.73
C ALA A 125 26.81 6.96 -9.64
N ARG A 126 26.26 7.03 -8.42
CA ARG A 126 26.79 7.83 -7.30
C ARG A 126 27.49 7.00 -6.21
N GLY A 127 27.54 5.67 -6.34
CA GLY A 127 28.30 4.81 -5.43
C GLY A 127 27.87 4.91 -3.96
N HIS A 128 28.81 5.25 -3.07
CA HIS A 128 28.57 5.37 -1.63
C HIS A 128 28.20 6.80 -1.25
N PHE A 129 27.06 6.98 -0.57
CA PHE A 129 26.75 8.28 0.03
C PHE A 129 27.63 8.50 1.25
N PRO A 130 28.24 9.69 1.42
CA PRO A 130 28.94 10.02 2.65
C PRO A 130 27.96 9.93 3.83
N ALA A 131 28.43 9.39 4.96
CA ALA A 131 27.66 9.36 6.19
C ALA A 131 27.15 10.77 6.53
N MET A 132 25.97 10.84 7.17
CA MET A 132 25.34 12.10 7.60
C MET A 132 26.41 13.00 8.25
N ARG A 133 26.65 14.19 7.67
CA ARG A 133 27.60 15.15 8.25
C ARG A 133 27.23 15.35 9.73
N PRO A 134 28.14 15.15 10.68
CA PRO A 134 27.89 15.56 12.05
C PRO A 134 27.61 17.07 12.04
N ARG A 135 26.60 17.52 12.81
CA ARG A 135 26.36 18.94 13.02
C ARG A 135 27.69 19.59 13.43
N PRO A 136 28.06 20.76 12.88
CA PRO A 136 29.20 21.48 13.42
C PRO A 136 28.91 21.75 14.89
N SER A 137 29.71 21.16 15.78
CA SER A 137 29.75 21.57 17.17
C SER A 137 30.17 23.03 17.17
N CYS A 138 29.27 23.93 17.57
CA CYS A 138 29.67 25.28 17.98
C CYS A 138 30.63 25.10 19.15
N SER A 139 31.93 25.34 18.89
CA SER A 139 32.87 25.66 19.95
C SER A 139 32.53 27.08 20.42
N ILE A 140 32.21 27.19 21.72
CA ILE A 140 32.09 28.46 22.46
C ILE A 140 33.47 29.12 22.51
#